data_AF-A0A4Y3RB45-F1
#
_entry.id   AF-A0A4Y3RB45-F1
#
_cell.length_a   1.000
_cell.length_b   1.000
_cell.length_c   1.000
_cell.angle_alpha   90.00
_cell.angle_beta   90.00
_cell.angle_gamma   90.00
#
_symmetry.space_group_name_H-M   'P 1'
#
loop_
_entity.id
_entity.type
_entity.pdbx_description
1 polymer ?
#
loop_
_entity_poly.entity_id
_entity_poly.type
_entity_poly.pdbx_seq_one_letter_code
_entity_poly.pdbx_strand_id
1 'polypeptide(L)'
;MYLIDPTAARAFVGSRDDQLLQVVRDSFGDDLASDDSWFSSEIEDGAPTAYEALRTVVYGGPFPEDRQYAFQYGYAYKRLCSLTGSFLDNSCFSPFRGDWLEMVDEGLRALRITAVSVAEFGYSSGFPAGVPSSDLPRCGEWTHKQCLEALAQFEETKQAGHAPPLEPEVVDAVMDVMGWLRHVESRPGFGVVGFVS
;
A
#
# COMPACT_ATOMS: atom_id res chain seq x y z
N MET A 1 1.71 1.18 -5.46
CA MET A 1 0.59 0.24 -5.25
C MET A 1 1.11 -1.17 -5.53
N TYR A 2 0.68 -2.19 -4.78
CA TYR A 2 1.21 -3.55 -4.95
C TYR A 2 0.10 -4.59 -5.04
N LEU A 3 0.18 -5.46 -6.05
CA LEU A 3 -0.56 -6.71 -6.13
C LEU A 3 0.20 -7.77 -5.33
N ILE A 4 -0.39 -8.26 -4.25
CA ILE A 4 0.31 -9.08 -3.27
C ILE A 4 -0.64 -10.07 -2.59
N ASP A 5 -0.12 -11.18 -2.07
CA ASP A 5 -0.83 -11.98 -1.06
C ASP A 5 -0.67 -11.29 0.31
N PRO A 6 -1.72 -10.63 0.84
CA PRO A 6 -1.60 -9.87 2.08
C PRO A 6 -1.35 -10.77 3.30
N THR A 7 -1.77 -12.05 3.24
CA THR A 7 -1.53 -12.99 4.34
C THR A 7 -0.06 -13.40 4.36
N ALA A 8 0.52 -13.71 3.20
CA ALA A 8 1.95 -13.99 3.09
C ALA A 8 2.79 -12.75 3.48
N ALA A 9 2.40 -11.55 3.05
CA ALA A 9 3.08 -10.30 3.39
C ALA A 9 3.12 -10.07 4.92
N ARG A 10 1.97 -10.25 5.59
CA ARG A 10 1.87 -10.14 7.05
C ARG A 10 2.68 -11.21 7.79
N ALA A 11 2.80 -12.40 7.22
CA ALA A 11 3.53 -13.51 7.83
C ALA A 11 5.04 -13.24 7.96
N PHE A 12 5.60 -12.27 7.22
CA PHE A 12 6.99 -11.85 7.40
C PHE A 12 7.21 -11.07 8.71
N VAL A 13 6.18 -10.41 9.23
CA VAL A 13 6.27 -9.71 10.52
C VAL A 13 6.36 -10.72 11.65
N GLY A 14 7.45 -10.67 12.43
CA GLY A 14 7.70 -11.63 13.50
C GLY A 14 8.19 -13.02 13.03
N SER A 15 8.46 -13.20 11.73
CA SER A 15 8.97 -14.47 11.17
C SER A 15 10.38 -14.82 11.64
N ARG A 16 11.19 -13.81 11.99
CA ARG A 16 12.63 -13.94 12.31
C ARG A 16 13.43 -14.59 11.17
N ASP A 17 13.01 -14.35 9.93
CA ASP A 17 13.68 -14.87 8.75
C ASP A 17 14.94 -14.04 8.43
N ASP A 18 16.10 -14.53 8.85
CA ASP A 18 17.38 -13.88 8.54
C ASP A 18 17.76 -13.97 7.05
N GLN A 19 17.25 -14.98 6.31
CA GLN A 19 17.49 -15.07 4.87
C GLN A 19 16.75 -13.96 4.12
N LEU A 20 15.52 -13.65 4.54
CA LEU A 20 14.78 -12.49 4.04
C LEU A 20 15.57 -11.19 4.23
N LEU A 21 16.14 -10.97 5.42
CA LEU A 21 16.95 -9.77 5.70
C LEU A 21 18.18 -9.68 4.82
N GLN A 22 18.83 -10.82 4.55
CA GLN A 22 19.94 -10.88 3.62
C GLN A 22 19.52 -10.53 2.19
N VAL A 23 18.42 -11.12 1.70
CA VAL A 23 17.87 -10.83 0.37
C VAL A 23 17.54 -9.34 0.21
N VAL A 24 16.93 -8.73 1.23
CA VAL A 24 16.63 -7.29 1.19
C VAL A 24 17.91 -6.46 1.14
N ARG A 25 18.90 -6.80 1.96
CA ARG A 25 20.18 -6.07 1.97
C ARG A 25 20.90 -6.16 0.62
N ASP A 26 20.86 -7.32 -0.02
CA ASP A 26 21.53 -7.57 -1.30
C ASP A 26 20.77 -6.91 -2.47
N SER A 27 19.43 -6.89 -2.42
CA SER A 27 18.59 -6.42 -3.53
C SER A 27 18.20 -4.94 -3.43
N PHE A 28 18.14 -4.39 -2.22
CA PHE A 28 17.65 -3.04 -1.92
C PHE A 28 18.67 -2.20 -1.13
N GLY A 29 19.95 -2.59 -1.12
CA GLY A 29 20.99 -1.89 -0.35
C GLY A 29 21.09 -0.39 -0.68
N ASP A 30 20.99 -0.03 -1.97
CA ASP A 30 21.02 1.35 -2.42
C ASP A 30 19.77 2.13 -1.99
N ASP A 31 18.59 1.51 -2.04
CA ASP A 31 17.34 2.11 -1.59
C ASP A 31 17.35 2.35 -0.07
N LEU A 32 17.88 1.41 0.71
CA LEU A 32 18.06 1.56 2.16
C LEU A 32 18.99 2.75 2.48
N ALA A 33 20.11 2.87 1.75
CA ALA A 33 21.04 3.97 1.95
C ALA A 33 20.45 5.32 1.51
N SER A 34 19.66 5.34 0.44
CA SER A 34 18.94 6.53 0.00
C SER A 34 17.91 6.98 1.03
N ASP A 35 17.15 6.04 1.60
CA ASP A 35 16.18 6.33 2.66
C ASP A 35 16.87 6.86 3.92
N ASP A 36 17.99 6.27 4.33
CA ASP A 36 18.79 6.76 5.47
C ASP A 36 19.36 8.15 5.22
N SER A 37 19.78 8.45 3.99
CA SER A 37 20.22 9.80 3.61
C SER A 37 19.08 10.81 3.62
N TRP A 38 17.86 10.40 3.27
CA TRP A 38 16.68 11.27 3.28
C TRP A 38 16.25 11.62 4.72
N PHE A 39 16.31 10.64 5.62
CA PHE A 39 15.94 10.78 7.04
C PHE A 39 17.15 10.99 7.96
N SER A 40 18.25 11.56 7.45
CA SER A 40 19.51 11.63 8.20
C SER A 40 19.37 12.45 9.50
N SER A 41 18.56 13.51 9.49
CA SER A 41 18.30 14.34 10.67
C SER A 41 17.54 13.57 11.75
N GLU A 42 16.48 12.85 11.37
CA GLU A 42 15.70 12.04 12.30
C GLU A 42 16.54 10.89 12.88
N ILE A 43 17.43 10.30 12.07
CA ILE A 43 18.38 9.27 12.52
C ILE A 43 19.37 9.84 13.52
N GLU A 44 19.91 11.04 13.28
CA GLU A 44 20.76 11.76 14.23
C GLU A 44 20.03 12.04 15.56
N ASP A 45 18.72 12.29 15.49
CA ASP A 45 17.84 12.50 16.65
C ASP A 45 17.30 11.19 17.27
N GLY A 46 17.77 10.02 16.82
CA GLY A 46 17.50 8.72 17.42
C GLY A 46 16.47 7.82 16.71
N ALA A 47 16.05 8.16 15.49
CA ALA A 47 15.28 7.24 14.65
C ALA A 47 16.14 6.03 14.26
N PRO A 48 15.55 4.82 14.15
CA PRO A 48 16.27 3.70 13.58
C PRO A 48 16.59 3.96 12.10
N THR A 49 17.70 3.43 11.63
CA THR A 49 17.97 3.32 10.19
C THR A 49 16.91 2.44 9.51
N ALA A 50 16.78 2.57 8.19
CA ALA A 50 15.88 1.78 7.37
C ALA A 50 16.08 0.27 7.57
N TYR A 51 17.35 -0.16 7.70
CA TYR A 51 17.67 -1.57 7.94
C TYR A 51 17.36 -2.02 9.38
N GLU A 52 17.62 -1.19 10.39
CA GLU A 52 17.25 -1.49 11.79
C GLU A 52 15.74 -1.61 11.96
N ALA A 53 14.98 -0.70 11.34
CA ALA A 53 13.52 -0.75 11.34
C ALA A 53 12.99 -2.03 10.65
N LEU A 54 13.57 -2.38 9.49
CA LEU A 54 13.25 -3.61 8.77
C LEU A 54 13.49 -4.86 9.64
N ARG A 55 14.68 -4.95 10.23
CA ARG A 55 15.03 -6.04 11.14
C ARG A 55 14.05 -6.14 12.30
N THR A 56 13.70 -5.00 12.90
CA THR A 56 12.75 -4.95 14.02
C THR A 56 11.37 -5.47 13.61
N VAL A 57 10.87 -5.09 12.42
CA VAL A 57 9.59 -5.61 11.89
C VAL A 57 9.65 -7.12 11.64
N VAL A 58 10.71 -7.61 11.00
CA VAL A 58 10.88 -9.06 10.72
C VAL A 58 10.99 -9.87 12.02
N TYR A 59 11.59 -9.31 13.07
CA TYR A 59 11.70 -9.95 14.38
C TYR A 59 10.44 -9.79 15.25
N GLY A 60 9.49 -8.94 14.87
CA GLY A 60 8.23 -8.71 15.58
C GLY A 60 8.37 -7.78 16.79
N GLY A 61 9.36 -6.90 16.77
CA GLY A 61 9.69 -5.99 17.87
C GLY A 61 10.87 -6.47 18.74
N PRO A 62 11.04 -5.90 19.94
CA PRO A 62 10.16 -4.91 20.56
C PRO A 62 10.14 -3.60 19.78
N PHE A 63 8.98 -2.96 19.72
CA PHE A 63 8.84 -1.62 19.19
C PHE A 63 8.95 -0.60 20.32
N PRO A 64 9.59 0.56 20.11
CA PRO A 64 9.62 1.63 21.10
C PRO A 64 8.20 2.07 21.51
N GLU A 65 8.01 2.38 22.79
CA GLU A 65 6.74 2.95 23.28
C GLU A 65 6.50 4.35 22.71
N ASP A 66 7.57 5.12 22.58
CA ASP A 66 7.55 6.40 21.87
C ASP A 66 7.39 6.17 20.36
N ARG A 67 6.34 6.77 19.80
CA ARG A 67 5.96 6.62 18.39
C ARG A 67 6.50 7.72 17.49
N GLN A 68 7.33 8.63 18.00
CA GLN A 68 7.92 9.72 17.23
C GLN A 68 8.58 9.22 15.93
N TYR A 69 9.26 8.08 15.97
CA TYR A 69 9.94 7.48 14.81
C TYR A 69 9.23 6.24 14.26
N ALA A 70 7.93 6.11 14.52
CA ALA A 70 7.18 4.95 14.06
C ALA A 70 7.08 4.84 12.53
N PHE A 71 7.28 5.95 11.81
CA PHE A 71 7.28 6.00 10.34
C PHE A 71 8.28 5.03 9.72
N GLN A 72 9.44 4.83 10.36
CA GLN A 72 10.47 3.93 9.85
C GLN A 72 9.98 2.48 9.78
N TYR A 73 9.15 2.05 10.73
CA TYR A 73 8.53 0.72 10.70
C TYR A 73 7.43 0.60 9.63
N GLY A 74 6.73 1.71 9.37
CA GLY A 74 5.79 1.79 8.25
C GLY A 74 6.50 1.63 6.90
N TYR A 75 7.61 2.35 6.70
CA TYR A 75 8.45 2.20 5.50
C TYR A 75 9.10 0.81 5.41
N ALA A 76 9.50 0.22 6.53
CA ALA A 76 9.96 -1.17 6.56
C ALA A 76 8.90 -2.14 6.04
N TYR A 77 7.64 -2.01 6.46
CA TYR A 77 6.56 -2.83 5.93
C TYR A 77 6.31 -2.57 4.42
N LYS A 78 6.36 -1.31 3.98
CA LYS A 78 6.30 -0.96 2.55
C LYS A 78 7.38 -1.66 1.73
N ARG A 79 8.61 -1.75 2.23
CA ARG A 79 9.71 -2.47 1.58
C ARG A 79 9.44 -3.97 1.51
N LEU A 80 8.90 -4.59 2.56
CA LEU A 80 8.47 -5.99 2.52
C LEU A 80 7.40 -6.24 1.45
N CYS A 81 6.42 -5.34 1.32
CA CYS A 81 5.42 -5.42 0.25
C CYS A 81 6.03 -5.22 -1.14
N SER A 82 7.03 -4.35 -1.28
CA SER A 82 7.74 -4.13 -2.55
C SER A 82 8.53 -5.38 -2.99
N LEU A 83 9.19 -6.06 -2.06
CA LEU A 83 9.95 -7.28 -2.34
C LEU A 83 9.06 -8.43 -2.82
N THR A 84 7.87 -8.56 -2.23
CA THR A 84 7.03 -9.77 -2.35
C THR A 84 5.81 -9.58 -3.24
N GLY A 85 5.44 -8.33 -3.50
CA GLY A 85 4.37 -7.95 -4.41
C GLY A 85 4.85 -7.65 -5.83
N SER A 86 3.89 -7.46 -6.73
CA SER A 86 4.12 -6.88 -8.05
C SER A 86 3.65 -5.43 -8.04
N PHE A 87 4.50 -4.50 -8.47
CA PHE A 87 4.09 -3.10 -8.61
C PHE A 87 2.91 -2.98 -9.58
N LEU A 88 1.90 -2.22 -9.15
CA LEU A 88 0.77 -1.81 -9.96
C LEU A 88 0.97 -0.35 -10.33
N ASP A 89 0.90 -0.06 -11.63
CA ASP A 89 1.06 1.30 -12.15
C ASP A 89 0.06 2.24 -11.50
N ASN A 90 0.55 3.35 -10.96
CA ASN A 90 -0.24 4.29 -10.18
C ASN A 90 0.06 5.73 -10.58
N SER A 91 0.34 5.97 -11.86
CA SER A 91 0.65 7.30 -12.40
C SER A 91 -0.45 8.33 -12.13
N CYS A 92 -1.73 7.93 -12.15
CA CYS A 92 -2.83 8.82 -11.78
C CYS A 92 -2.89 9.14 -10.27
N PHE A 93 -2.06 8.51 -9.44
CA PHE A 93 -2.11 8.60 -7.98
C PHE A 93 -0.76 8.98 -7.36
N SER A 94 0.26 9.33 -8.16
CA SER A 94 1.56 9.74 -7.61
C SER A 94 2.36 10.61 -8.59
N PRO A 95 2.70 11.86 -8.22
CA PRO A 95 2.23 12.59 -7.05
C PRO A 95 0.76 13.02 -7.21
N PHE A 96 0.04 13.17 -6.09
CA PHE A 96 -1.28 13.80 -6.04
C PHE A 96 -1.33 14.90 -4.99
N ARG A 97 -2.38 15.72 -4.99
CA ARG A 97 -2.59 16.81 -4.02
C ARG A 97 -4.05 16.86 -3.57
N GLY A 98 -4.25 17.45 -2.40
CA GLY A 98 -5.58 17.75 -1.88
C GLY A 98 -6.43 16.50 -1.68
N ASP A 99 -7.69 16.60 -2.09
CA ASP A 99 -8.77 15.61 -1.97
C ASP A 99 -8.86 14.68 -3.19
N TRP A 100 -7.76 14.47 -3.91
CA TRP A 100 -7.77 13.68 -5.14
C TRP A 100 -8.27 12.25 -4.95
N LEU A 101 -7.89 11.58 -3.86
CA LEU A 101 -8.35 10.21 -3.60
C LEU A 101 -9.86 10.17 -3.35
N GLU A 102 -10.37 11.14 -2.59
CA GLU A 102 -11.79 11.32 -2.32
C GLU A 102 -12.59 11.63 -3.59
N MET A 103 -12.03 12.44 -4.50
CA MET A 103 -12.61 12.75 -5.81
C MET A 103 -12.71 11.50 -6.70
N VAL A 104 -11.67 10.66 -6.72
CA VAL A 104 -11.72 9.38 -7.44
C VAL A 104 -12.76 8.44 -6.81
N ASP A 105 -12.89 8.42 -5.48
CA ASP A 105 -13.94 7.66 -4.79
C ASP A 105 -15.36 8.17 -5.10
N GLU A 106 -15.52 9.48 -5.32
CA GLU A 106 -16.77 10.04 -5.85
C GLU A 106 -17.08 9.52 -7.26
N GLY A 107 -16.07 9.45 -8.13
CA GLY A 107 -16.17 8.86 -9.46
C GLY A 107 -16.55 7.38 -9.43
N LEU A 108 -15.89 6.58 -8.58
CA LEU A 108 -16.22 5.17 -8.35
C LEU A 108 -17.68 5.03 -7.89
N ARG A 109 -18.10 5.82 -6.90
CA ARG A 109 -19.48 5.81 -6.39
C ARG A 109 -20.50 6.24 -7.44
N ALA A 110 -20.18 7.23 -8.28
CA ALA A 110 -21.04 7.63 -9.38
C ALA A 110 -21.25 6.49 -10.39
N LEU A 111 -20.24 5.64 -10.57
CA LEU A 111 -20.29 4.38 -11.33
C LEU A 111 -20.84 3.20 -10.53
N ARG A 112 -21.43 3.45 -9.35
CA ARG A 112 -22.01 2.44 -8.44
C ARG A 112 -21.00 1.39 -7.95
N ILE A 113 -19.71 1.72 -7.99
CA ILE A 113 -18.64 0.90 -7.41
C ILE A 113 -18.42 1.38 -5.99
N THR A 114 -18.61 0.50 -5.02
CA THR A 114 -18.52 0.82 -3.58
C THR A 114 -17.74 -0.20 -2.78
N ALA A 115 -17.32 -1.31 -3.38
CA ALA A 115 -16.60 -2.38 -2.67
C ALA A 115 -15.12 -2.04 -2.37
N VAL A 116 -14.58 -1.01 -3.02
CA VAL A 116 -13.22 -0.50 -2.81
C VAL A 116 -13.24 1.03 -2.72
N SER A 117 -12.26 1.58 -2.00
CA SER A 117 -12.03 3.03 -1.89
C SER A 117 -10.52 3.30 -1.97
N VAL A 118 -10.10 4.22 -2.84
CA VAL A 118 -8.69 4.62 -2.94
C VAL A 118 -8.28 5.50 -1.77
N ALA A 119 -9.21 6.26 -1.18
CA ALA A 119 -8.95 7.04 0.02
C ALA A 119 -8.59 6.15 1.22
N GLU A 120 -8.98 4.87 1.23
CA GLU A 120 -8.59 3.91 2.27
C GLU A 120 -7.07 3.72 2.38
N PHE A 121 -6.32 3.91 1.28
CA PHE A 121 -4.86 3.88 1.31
C PHE A 121 -4.23 5.05 2.09
N GLY A 122 -5.00 6.14 2.24
CA GLY A 122 -4.65 7.32 3.03
C GLY A 122 -4.95 7.18 4.52
N TYR A 123 -5.31 5.99 5.01
CA TYR A 123 -5.44 5.68 6.43
C TYR A 123 -4.39 4.64 6.87
N SER A 124 -4.34 4.30 8.16
CA SER A 124 -3.34 3.37 8.72
C SER A 124 -3.91 1.97 9.03
N SER A 125 -5.03 1.59 8.43
CA SER A 125 -5.73 0.32 8.73
C SER A 125 -5.09 -0.90 8.06
N GLY A 126 -4.25 -0.72 7.05
CA GLY A 126 -3.59 -1.80 6.30
C GLY A 126 -2.31 -2.34 6.95
N PHE A 127 -1.84 -1.75 8.05
CA PHE A 127 -0.64 -2.25 8.74
C PHE A 127 -0.90 -3.57 9.49
N PRO A 128 0.07 -4.50 9.50
CA PRO A 128 -0.02 -5.72 10.30
C PRO A 128 -0.15 -5.39 11.79
N ALA A 129 -0.89 -6.24 12.51
CA ALA A 129 -1.09 -6.07 13.96
C ALA A 129 0.27 -5.99 14.69
N GLY A 130 0.41 -4.97 15.54
CA GLY A 130 1.62 -4.75 16.35
C GLY A 130 2.70 -3.91 15.67
N VAL A 131 2.67 -3.72 14.35
CA VAL A 131 3.57 -2.78 13.67
C VAL A 131 3.09 -1.36 13.96
N PRO A 132 3.89 -0.52 14.62
CA PRO A 132 3.51 0.86 14.86
C PRO A 132 3.57 1.65 13.55
N SER A 133 2.67 2.63 13.44
CA SER A 133 2.64 3.61 12.35
C SER A 133 2.54 5.00 12.96
N SER A 134 3.19 5.97 12.34
CA SER A 134 2.92 7.40 12.51
C SER A 134 2.39 7.97 11.19
N ASP A 135 2.32 9.31 11.08
CA ASP A 135 1.67 10.06 9.99
C ASP A 135 1.86 9.49 8.58
N LEU A 136 3.11 9.24 8.17
CA LEU A 136 3.46 8.58 6.92
C LEU A 136 4.47 7.44 7.18
N PRO A 137 4.56 6.42 6.31
CA PRO A 137 3.63 6.17 5.23
C PRO A 137 2.30 5.67 5.79
N ARG A 138 1.20 6.01 5.11
CA ARG A 138 -0.12 5.41 5.39
C ARG A 138 -0.29 4.16 4.55
N CYS A 139 -1.11 3.23 5.00
CA CYS A 139 -1.26 1.92 4.39
C CYS A 139 -2.73 1.49 4.43
N GLY A 140 -3.25 1.11 3.27
CA GLY A 140 -4.56 0.48 3.14
C GLY A 140 -4.45 -0.82 2.36
N GLU A 141 -5.48 -1.66 2.47
CA GLU A 141 -5.53 -2.96 1.82
C GLU A 141 -6.94 -3.22 1.28
N TRP A 142 -7.01 -3.74 0.06
CA TRP A 142 -8.20 -4.35 -0.49
C TRP A 142 -8.00 -5.86 -0.59
N THR A 143 -8.96 -6.60 -0.05
CA THR A 143 -8.98 -8.06 -0.14
C THR A 143 -9.35 -8.52 -1.55
N HIS A 144 -8.95 -9.74 -1.91
CA HIS A 144 -9.37 -10.39 -3.16
C HIS A 144 -10.89 -10.29 -3.39
N LYS A 145 -11.68 -10.53 -2.33
CA LYS A 145 -13.13 -10.48 -2.39
C LYS A 145 -13.65 -9.09 -2.74
N GLN A 146 -13.13 -8.04 -2.08
CA GLN A 146 -13.51 -6.65 -2.37
C GLN A 146 -13.19 -6.28 -3.82
N CYS A 147 -12.02 -6.72 -4.32
CA CYS A 147 -11.62 -6.47 -5.70
C CYS A 147 -12.57 -7.14 -6.72
N LEU A 148 -12.95 -8.40 -6.49
CA LEU A 148 -13.90 -9.10 -7.37
C LEU A 148 -15.30 -8.49 -7.30
N GLU A 149 -15.74 -8.07 -6.11
CA GLU A 149 -17.03 -7.40 -5.94
C GLU A 149 -17.07 -6.05 -6.67
N ALA A 150 -15.99 -5.27 -6.63
CA ALA A 150 -15.87 -4.02 -7.38
C ALA A 150 -15.88 -4.23 -8.90
N LEU A 151 -15.23 -5.28 -9.41
CA LEU A 151 -15.32 -5.64 -10.84
C LEU A 151 -16.74 -6.03 -11.25
N ALA A 152 -17.43 -6.81 -10.42
CA ALA A 152 -18.82 -7.18 -10.69
C ALA A 152 -19.74 -5.95 -10.73
N GLN A 153 -19.57 -5.02 -9.79
CA GLN A 153 -20.30 -3.74 -9.77
C GLN A 153 -20.03 -2.92 -11.05
N PHE A 154 -18.78 -2.87 -11.51
CA PHE A 154 -18.43 -2.17 -12.74
C PHE A 154 -19.09 -2.78 -13.98
N GLU A 155 -19.05 -4.10 -14.13
CA GLU A 155 -19.68 -4.78 -15.26
C GLU A 155 -21.22 -4.67 -15.23
N GLU A 156 -21.85 -4.71 -14.06
CA GLU A 156 -23.30 -4.47 -13.91
C GLU A 156 -23.67 -3.04 -14.32
N THR A 157 -22.92 -2.04 -13.87
CA THR A 157 -23.10 -0.63 -14.25
C THR A 157 -23.01 -0.45 -15.77
N LYS A 158 -22.03 -1.10 -16.40
CA LYS A 158 -21.85 -1.08 -17.85
C LYS A 158 -23.03 -1.74 -18.59
N GLN A 159 -23.48 -2.91 -18.13
CA GLN A 159 -24.63 -3.61 -18.72
C GLN A 159 -25.93 -2.82 -18.60
N ALA A 160 -26.09 -2.06 -17.50
CA ALA A 160 -27.22 -1.16 -17.29
C ALA A 160 -27.15 0.11 -18.16
N GLY A 161 -26.05 0.34 -18.90
CA GLY A 161 -25.85 1.56 -19.69
C GLY A 161 -25.70 2.82 -18.85
N HIS A 162 -25.35 2.68 -17.56
CA HIS A 162 -25.21 3.81 -16.64
C HIS A 162 -23.83 4.45 -16.85
N ALA A 163 -23.81 5.60 -17.54
CA ALA A 163 -22.62 6.37 -17.84
C ALA A 163 -22.77 7.81 -17.32
N PRO A 164 -22.49 8.06 -16.03
CA PRO A 164 -22.54 9.41 -15.48
C PRO A 164 -21.46 10.28 -16.14
N PRO A 165 -21.70 11.59 -16.28
CA PRO A 165 -20.65 12.51 -16.70
C PRO A 165 -19.60 12.60 -15.59
N LEU A 166 -18.36 12.23 -15.94
CA LEU A 166 -17.19 12.33 -15.06
C LEU A 166 -16.12 13.19 -15.74
N GLU A 167 -15.27 13.83 -14.94
CA GLU A 167 -14.10 14.53 -15.46
C GLU A 167 -13.12 13.54 -16.08
N PRO A 168 -12.42 13.89 -17.19
CA PRO A 168 -11.52 12.96 -17.88
C PRO A 168 -10.46 12.34 -16.97
N GLU A 169 -9.86 13.14 -16.08
CA GLU A 169 -8.82 12.66 -15.16
C GLU A 169 -9.37 11.63 -14.15
N VAL A 170 -10.62 11.80 -13.71
CA VAL A 170 -11.31 10.84 -12.84
C VAL A 170 -11.63 9.56 -13.61
N VAL A 171 -11.99 9.65 -14.89
CA VAL A 171 -12.19 8.47 -15.76
C VAL A 171 -10.89 7.68 -15.89
N ASP A 172 -9.78 8.35 -16.17
CA ASP A 172 -8.47 7.71 -16.31
C ASP A 172 -8.07 7.00 -14.99
N ALA A 173 -8.21 7.67 -13.85
CA ALA A 173 -7.94 7.10 -12.54
C ALA A 173 -8.84 5.89 -12.20
N VAL A 174 -10.13 5.95 -12.53
CA VAL A 174 -11.03 4.80 -12.38
C VAL A 174 -10.59 3.64 -13.27
N MET A 175 -10.13 3.91 -14.49
CA MET A 175 -9.66 2.88 -15.41
C MET A 175 -8.35 2.23 -14.95
N ASP A 176 -7.45 2.99 -14.32
CA ASP A 176 -6.28 2.45 -13.60
C ASP A 176 -6.72 1.51 -12.48
N VAL A 177 -7.69 1.90 -11.66
CA VAL A 177 -8.27 1.04 -10.62
C VAL A 177 -8.80 -0.26 -11.24
N MET A 178 -9.58 -0.18 -12.32
CA MET A 178 -10.07 -1.38 -13.01
C MET A 178 -8.93 -2.26 -13.55
N GLY A 179 -7.83 -1.65 -14.01
CA GLY A 179 -6.60 -2.37 -14.38
C GLY A 179 -6.05 -3.19 -13.22
N TRP A 180 -5.93 -2.59 -12.03
CA TRP A 180 -5.49 -3.28 -10.82
C TRP A 180 -6.40 -4.43 -10.45
N LEU A 181 -7.72 -4.22 -10.47
CA LEU A 181 -8.68 -5.25 -10.10
C LEU A 181 -8.62 -6.45 -11.05
N ARG A 182 -8.43 -6.24 -12.36
CA ARG A 182 -8.24 -7.34 -13.33
C ARG A 182 -6.98 -8.16 -13.06
N HIS A 183 -5.90 -7.50 -12.61
CA HIS A 183 -4.72 -8.25 -12.16
C HIS A 183 -5.02 -9.10 -10.93
N VAL A 184 -5.81 -8.59 -9.98
CA VAL A 184 -6.27 -9.36 -8.82
C VAL A 184 -7.14 -10.54 -9.23
N GLU A 185 -8.10 -10.35 -10.13
CA GLU A 185 -8.98 -11.43 -10.62
C GLU A 185 -8.19 -12.63 -11.17
N SER A 186 -7.08 -12.37 -11.85
CA SER A 186 -6.21 -13.42 -12.41
C SER A 186 -5.40 -14.21 -11.37
N ARG A 187 -5.40 -13.80 -10.08
CA ARG A 187 -4.57 -14.36 -9.01
C ARG A 187 -5.37 -14.59 -7.72
N PRO A 188 -6.02 -15.76 -7.57
CA PRO A 188 -6.75 -16.11 -6.36
C PRO A 188 -5.89 -15.93 -5.09
N GLY A 189 -6.47 -15.29 -4.07
CA GLY A 189 -5.79 -15.01 -2.80
C GLY A 189 -4.99 -13.70 -2.77
N PHE A 190 -4.69 -13.10 -3.92
CA PHE A 190 -4.03 -11.80 -3.97
C PHE A 190 -5.03 -10.66 -3.77
N GLY A 191 -4.56 -9.57 -3.19
CA GLY A 191 -5.27 -8.30 -3.05
C GLY A 191 -4.39 -7.13 -3.49
N VAL A 192 -4.82 -5.92 -3.14
CA VAL A 192 -4.07 -4.68 -3.37
C VAL A 192 -3.64 -4.10 -2.04
N VAL A 193 -2.35 -3.79 -1.89
CA VAL A 193 -1.84 -2.99 -0.77
C VAL A 193 -1.30 -1.68 -1.33
N GLY A 194 -1.80 -0.58 -0.80
CA GLY A 194 -1.43 0.78 -1.21
C GLY A 194 -0.75 1.52 -0.07
N PHE A 195 0.20 2.38 -0.44
CA PHE A 195 0.89 3.25 0.51
C PHE A 195 0.83 4.70 0.02
N VAL A 196 0.48 5.62 0.92
CA VAL A 196 0.64 7.07 0.72
C VAL A 196 1.91 7.49 1.46
N SER A 197 2.83 8.18 0.78
CA SER A 197 4.16 8.53 1.27
C SER A 197 4.56 9.91 0.79
#